data_AF-A0A1I3WKH8-F1
#
_entry.id   AF-A0A1I3WKH8-F1
#
_cell.length_a   1.000
_cell.length_b   1.000
_cell.length_c   1.000
_cell.angle_alpha   90.00
_cell.angle_beta   90.00
_cell.angle_gamma   90.00
#
_symmetry.space_group_name_H-M   'P 1'
#
loop_
_entity.id
_entity.type
_entity.pdbx_description
1 polymer ?
#
loop_
_entity_poly.entity_id
_entity_poly.type
_entity_poly.pdbx_seq_one_letter_code
_entity_poly.pdbx_strand_id
1 'polypeptide(L)'
;MAEVRLAIRSYAKKLYERKLVNTKRAKKNYAMRYVAGQPVERVFPTSRQLLEQSALPRGEPIFASNNEFSIAIWNIYKQQRPLWQNVLTSLIGKSDLVLLQEAQTTPELLKFITNSGLTADQVPAFALPQHPSGVMTLASSSPVYCCPLREKEPILRLSKSSLITIYSLPDERQLMVINVHAVNFSLGVDVYSRQLDNIGTHIRLHDGPVIFAGDFNAWSRQRLKVLERFVYRMQLKEVHFNDDYRTIVFGKPLDFVFYRGITVSHATVLMTGASDHNPLIVRFSL
;
A
#
# COMPACT_ATOMS: atom_id res chain seq x y z
N MET A 1 -48.03 -3.82 10.71
CA MET A 1 -47.15 -3.78 11.92
C MET A 1 -46.19 -4.98 12.03
N ALA A 2 -46.60 -6.21 11.70
CA ALA A 2 -45.74 -7.40 11.80
C ALA A 2 -44.61 -7.45 10.75
N GLU A 3 -44.88 -7.06 9.50
CA GLU A 3 -43.90 -7.09 8.40
C GLU A 3 -42.72 -6.12 8.62
N VAL A 4 -43.00 -4.92 9.14
CA VAL A 4 -41.96 -3.92 9.46
C VAL A 4 -41.02 -4.45 10.55
N ARG A 5 -41.54 -5.15 11.57
CA ARG A 5 -40.71 -5.77 12.62
C ARG A 5 -39.84 -6.92 12.08
N LEU A 6 -40.34 -7.68 11.10
CA LEU A 6 -39.60 -8.76 10.45
C LEU A 6 -38.46 -8.21 9.58
N ALA A 7 -38.72 -7.13 8.83
CA ALA A 7 -37.72 -6.43 8.02
C ALA A 7 -36.59 -5.83 8.89
N ILE A 8 -36.92 -5.20 10.02
CA ILE A 8 -35.94 -4.64 10.97
C ILE A 8 -35.06 -5.75 11.58
N ARG A 9 -35.64 -6.88 11.99
CA ARG A 9 -34.88 -8.03 12.52
C ARG A 9 -33.95 -8.65 11.47
N SER A 10 -34.40 -8.76 10.22
CA SER A 10 -33.60 -9.24 9.09
C SER A 10 -32.42 -8.31 8.78
N TYR A 11 -32.65 -6.99 8.82
CA TYR A 11 -31.61 -5.99 8.62
C TYR A 11 -30.57 -5.98 9.75
N ALA A 12 -31.02 -6.00 11.02
CA ALA A 12 -30.15 -6.08 12.18
C ALA A 12 -29.29 -7.36 12.18
N LYS A 13 -29.87 -8.51 11.77
CA LYS A 13 -29.13 -9.77 11.60
C LYS A 13 -28.06 -9.66 10.51
N LYS A 14 -28.38 -9.08 9.35
CA LYS A 14 -27.39 -8.82 8.28
C LYS A 14 -26.26 -7.89 8.72
N LEU A 15 -26.57 -6.85 9.49
CA LEU A 15 -25.55 -5.95 10.06
C LEU A 15 -24.66 -6.69 11.06
N TYR A 16 -25.23 -7.50 11.94
CA TYR A 16 -24.50 -8.31 12.91
C TYR A 16 -23.58 -9.35 12.23
N GLU A 17 -24.10 -10.06 11.22
CA GLU A 17 -23.31 -11.00 10.42
C GLU A 17 -22.17 -10.30 9.67
N ARG A 18 -22.43 -9.14 9.04
CA ARG A 18 -21.37 -8.32 8.42
C ARG A 18 -20.32 -7.86 9.44
N LYS A 19 -20.74 -7.45 10.64
CA LYS A 19 -19.84 -7.07 11.72
C LYS A 19 -18.97 -8.26 12.16
N LEU A 20 -19.55 -9.43 12.39
CA LEU A 20 -18.83 -10.67 12.73
C LEU A 20 -17.84 -11.10 11.64
N VAL A 21 -18.25 -11.07 10.38
CA VAL A 21 -17.38 -11.40 9.24
C VAL A 21 -16.22 -10.41 9.15
N ASN A 22 -16.49 -9.12 9.31
CA ASN A 22 -15.45 -8.08 9.35
C ASN A 22 -14.49 -8.28 10.52
N THR A 23 -14.97 -8.59 11.73
CA THR A 23 -14.11 -8.86 12.90
C THR A 23 -13.26 -10.12 12.70
N LYS A 24 -13.82 -11.21 12.14
CA LYS A 24 -13.04 -12.43 11.82
C LYS A 24 -12.02 -12.20 10.70
N ARG A 25 -12.35 -11.39 9.69
CA ARG A 25 -11.42 -11.01 8.60
C ARG A 25 -10.31 -10.09 9.12
N ALA A 26 -10.63 -9.14 10.00
CA ALA A 26 -9.66 -8.26 10.66
C ALA A 26 -8.65 -9.05 11.49
N LYS A 27 -9.09 -10.07 12.25
CA LYS A 27 -8.18 -10.97 12.99
C LYS A 27 -7.26 -11.82 12.09
N LYS A 28 -7.63 -12.02 10.82
CA LYS A 28 -6.81 -12.76 9.84
C LYS A 28 -5.83 -11.88 9.07
N ASN A 29 -6.06 -10.58 9.01
CA ASN A 29 -5.15 -9.64 8.40
C ASN A 29 -4.21 -9.10 9.47
N TYR A 30 -2.90 -9.19 9.24
CA TYR A 30 -1.88 -8.62 10.10
C TYR A 30 -0.71 -8.21 9.23
N ALA A 31 0.02 -7.19 9.67
CA ALA A 31 1.33 -6.85 9.17
C ALA A 31 2.40 -7.44 10.11
N MET A 32 3.58 -7.69 9.56
CA MET A 32 4.79 -7.97 10.32
C MET A 32 5.61 -6.68 10.37
N ARG A 33 6.00 -6.25 11.56
CA ARG A 33 6.84 -5.08 11.76
C ARG A 33 8.25 -5.49 12.14
N TYR A 34 9.21 -4.89 11.45
CA TYR A 34 10.64 -5.09 11.65
C TYR A 34 11.28 -3.74 12.01
N VAL A 35 11.94 -3.69 13.16
CA VAL A 35 12.67 -2.51 13.65
C VAL A 35 14.02 -2.99 14.17
N ALA A 36 15.08 -2.25 13.85
CA ALA A 36 16.43 -2.59 14.28
C ALA A 36 16.51 -2.73 15.82
N GLY A 37 17.09 -3.84 16.29
CA GLY A 37 17.26 -4.12 17.71
C GLY A 37 15.98 -4.48 18.48
N GLN A 38 14.83 -4.63 17.80
CA GLN A 38 13.55 -5.00 18.43
C GLN A 38 13.08 -6.38 17.97
N PRO A 39 12.33 -7.13 18.81
CA PRO A 39 11.64 -8.33 18.38
C PRO A 39 10.64 -8.04 17.25
N VAL A 40 10.48 -9.00 16.33
CA VAL A 40 9.49 -8.88 15.24
C VAL A 40 8.08 -8.86 15.83
N GLU A 41 7.30 -7.85 15.45
CA GLU A 41 5.95 -7.63 15.97
C GLU A 41 4.88 -8.02 14.94
N ARG A 42 3.75 -8.59 15.40
CA ARG A 42 2.53 -8.74 14.59
C ARG A 42 1.61 -7.56 14.84
N VAL A 43 1.45 -6.70 13.84
CA VAL A 43 0.60 -5.52 13.91
C VAL A 43 -0.78 -5.85 13.32
N PHE A 44 -1.81 -5.75 14.15
CA PHE A 44 -3.20 -5.93 13.72
C PHE A 44 -3.78 -4.62 13.16
N PRO A 45 -4.84 -4.69 12.32
CA PRO A 45 -5.43 -3.50 11.72
C PRO A 45 -5.89 -2.50 12.79
N THR A 46 -5.36 -1.29 12.73
CA THR A 46 -5.83 -0.17 13.55
C THR A 46 -7.32 0.09 13.24
N SER A 47 -8.13 0.33 14.28
CA SER A 47 -9.57 0.49 14.13
C SER A 47 -9.90 1.65 13.17
N ARG A 48 -10.74 1.38 12.16
CA ARG A 48 -11.24 2.42 11.25
C ARG A 48 -12.04 3.50 11.96
N GLN A 49 -12.58 3.21 13.14
CA GLN A 49 -13.29 4.21 13.95
C GLN A 49 -12.40 5.40 14.30
N LEU A 50 -11.08 5.21 14.43
CA LEU A 50 -10.16 6.31 14.67
C LEU A 50 -10.07 7.29 13.49
N LEU A 51 -10.27 6.80 12.25
CA LEU A 51 -10.41 7.66 11.07
C LEU A 51 -11.77 8.36 11.08
N GLU A 52 -12.84 7.60 11.31
CA GLU A 52 -14.22 8.13 11.36
C GLU A 52 -14.39 9.25 12.39
N GLN A 53 -13.62 9.20 13.48
CA GLN A 53 -13.64 10.16 14.58
C GLN A 53 -12.53 11.21 14.51
N SER A 54 -11.66 11.17 13.47
CA SER A 54 -10.47 12.03 13.37
C SER A 54 -9.61 12.00 14.65
N ALA A 55 -9.47 10.82 15.25
CA ALA A 55 -8.92 10.62 16.60
C ALA A 55 -7.58 9.86 16.58
N LEU A 56 -6.86 9.89 15.46
CA LEU A 56 -5.53 9.30 15.40
C LEU A 56 -4.54 10.08 16.28
N PRO A 57 -3.64 9.39 17.00
CA PRO A 57 -2.64 10.08 17.80
C PRO A 57 -1.68 10.85 16.91
N ARG A 58 -1.08 11.91 17.48
CA ARG A 58 0.11 12.54 16.89
C ARG A 58 1.32 11.65 17.16
N GLY A 59 2.06 11.32 16.11
CA GLY A 59 3.31 10.58 16.20
C GLY A 59 4.49 11.47 15.82
N GLU A 60 5.70 10.91 15.88
CA GLU A 60 6.88 11.58 15.34
C GLU A 60 6.69 11.88 13.85
N PRO A 61 6.98 13.12 13.40
CA PRO A 61 6.97 13.46 11.98
C PRO A 61 7.87 12.52 11.17
N ILE A 62 7.42 12.12 9.99
CA ILE A 62 8.20 11.20 9.14
C ILE A 62 9.47 11.82 8.54
N PHE A 63 9.59 13.15 8.52
CA PHE A 63 10.80 13.86 8.08
C PHE A 63 10.95 15.18 8.84
N ALA A 64 12.17 15.74 8.84
CA ALA A 64 12.61 16.67 9.88
C ALA A 64 12.26 18.16 9.68
N SER A 65 12.14 18.72 8.46
CA SER A 65 11.69 20.13 8.27
C SER A 65 11.81 20.72 6.87
N ASN A 66 12.50 20.07 5.93
CA ASN A 66 12.37 20.41 4.52
C ASN A 66 10.94 20.05 4.13
N ASN A 67 10.11 21.03 3.74
CA ASN A 67 8.75 20.81 3.22
C ASN A 67 8.71 19.95 1.94
N GLU A 68 9.76 19.19 1.65
CA GLU A 68 9.87 18.20 0.61
C GLU A 68 10.21 16.83 1.21
N PHE A 69 9.65 15.79 0.59
CA PHE A 69 9.98 14.42 0.92
C PHE A 69 9.97 13.57 -0.35
N SER A 70 10.74 12.49 -0.36
CA SER A 70 10.87 11.60 -1.51
C SER A 70 10.35 10.21 -1.19
N ILE A 71 9.69 9.59 -2.17
CA ILE A 71 9.20 8.22 -2.09
C ILE A 71 9.74 7.40 -3.25
N ALA A 72 10.13 6.16 -2.97
CA ALA A 72 10.44 5.17 -3.99
C ALA A 72 9.36 4.08 -4.01
N ILE A 73 8.97 3.64 -5.20
CA ILE A 73 7.99 2.59 -5.42
C ILE A 73 8.61 1.54 -6.32
N TRP A 74 8.61 0.28 -5.88
CA TRP A 74 9.28 -0.75 -6.66
C TRP A 74 8.73 -2.16 -6.41
N ASN A 75 8.22 -2.79 -7.47
CA ASN A 75 8.09 -4.23 -7.48
C ASN A 75 9.49 -4.85 -7.60
N ILE A 76 9.97 -5.45 -6.51
CA ILE A 76 11.34 -5.96 -6.37
C ILE A 76 11.45 -7.42 -6.83
N TYR A 77 10.41 -7.96 -7.49
CA TYR A 77 10.42 -9.26 -8.16
C TYR A 77 10.95 -10.40 -7.29
N LYS A 78 10.48 -10.48 -6.04
CA LYS A 78 10.90 -11.50 -5.05
C LYS A 78 12.43 -11.57 -4.87
N GLN A 79 13.14 -10.47 -5.11
CA GLN A 79 14.59 -10.37 -5.01
C GLN A 79 15.32 -11.37 -5.94
N GLN A 80 14.68 -11.78 -7.05
CA GLN A 80 15.21 -12.85 -7.93
C GLN A 80 16.42 -12.44 -8.79
N ARG A 81 16.76 -11.16 -8.85
CA ARG A 81 17.88 -10.66 -9.67
C ARG A 81 19.02 -10.14 -8.81
N PRO A 82 20.29 -10.41 -9.16
CA PRO A 82 21.44 -10.21 -8.26
C PRO A 82 21.69 -8.75 -7.84
N LEU A 83 21.28 -7.78 -8.65
CA LEU A 83 21.51 -6.36 -8.39
C LEU A 83 20.47 -5.71 -7.47
N TRP A 84 19.53 -6.47 -6.89
CA TRP A 84 18.44 -5.90 -6.11
C TRP A 84 18.93 -5.09 -4.91
N GLN A 85 19.97 -5.56 -4.21
CA GLN A 85 20.52 -4.88 -3.03
C GLN A 85 21.10 -3.52 -3.39
N ASN A 86 21.88 -3.43 -4.47
CA ASN A 86 22.52 -2.19 -4.89
C ASN A 86 21.47 -1.11 -5.23
N VAL A 87 20.42 -1.51 -5.96
CA VAL A 87 19.32 -0.60 -6.28
C VAL A 87 18.57 -0.22 -5.00
N LEU A 88 18.21 -1.17 -4.14
CA LEU A 88 17.48 -0.88 -2.91
C LEU A 88 18.26 0.05 -1.97
N THR A 89 19.58 -0.12 -1.85
CA THR A 89 20.48 0.79 -1.11
C THR A 89 20.38 2.20 -1.67
N SER A 90 20.44 2.37 -3.00
CA SER A 90 20.29 3.69 -3.61
C SER A 90 18.89 4.27 -3.41
N LEU A 91 17.84 3.46 -3.36
CA LEU A 91 16.47 3.95 -3.14
C LEU A 91 16.29 4.41 -1.69
N ILE A 92 16.76 3.62 -0.72
CA ILE A 92 16.73 3.98 0.71
C ILE A 92 17.53 5.26 0.97
N GLY A 93 18.73 5.40 0.38
CA GLY A 93 19.55 6.60 0.57
C GLY A 93 18.97 7.88 -0.04
N LYS A 94 17.91 7.79 -0.86
CA LYS A 94 17.30 8.92 -1.59
C LYS A 94 15.84 9.17 -1.23
N SER A 95 15.25 8.36 -0.36
CA SER A 95 13.80 8.37 -0.10
C SER A 95 13.49 8.26 1.38
N ASP A 96 12.52 9.05 1.83
CA ASP A 96 11.96 8.98 3.19
C ASP A 96 11.01 7.79 3.36
N LEU A 97 10.42 7.35 2.24
CA LEU A 97 9.53 6.19 2.14
C LEU A 97 9.95 5.28 0.98
N VAL A 98 9.95 3.97 1.22
CA VAL A 98 10.14 2.97 0.16
C VAL A 98 9.00 1.95 0.19
N LEU A 99 8.27 1.86 -0.91
CA LEU A 99 7.10 0.99 -1.09
C LEU A 99 7.48 -0.16 -2.02
N LEU A 100 7.72 -1.32 -1.43
CA LEU A 100 8.07 -2.53 -2.16
C LEU A 100 6.84 -3.39 -2.42
N GLN A 101 6.72 -3.92 -3.64
CA GLN A 101 5.80 -5.01 -3.98
C GLN A 101 6.62 -6.28 -4.28
N GLU A 102 6.02 -7.44 -4.05
CA GLU A 102 6.72 -8.73 -4.13
C GLU A 102 7.97 -8.81 -3.23
N ALA A 103 8.00 -8.09 -2.12
CA ALA A 103 9.04 -8.21 -1.11
C ALA A 103 8.89 -9.56 -0.39
N GLN A 104 9.85 -10.46 -0.55
CA GLN A 104 9.89 -11.76 0.11
C GLN A 104 10.78 -11.66 1.35
N THR A 105 10.30 -12.12 2.51
CA THR A 105 11.03 -12.01 3.78
C THR A 105 12.17 -13.02 3.89
N THR A 106 13.10 -13.00 2.95
CA THR A 106 14.32 -13.80 3.05
C THR A 106 15.22 -13.23 4.16
N PRO A 107 16.09 -14.05 4.77
CA PRO A 107 17.05 -13.56 5.77
C PRO A 107 17.90 -12.41 5.27
N GLU A 108 18.26 -12.40 3.98
CA GLU A 108 19.06 -11.35 3.35
C GLU A 108 18.30 -10.02 3.30
N LEU A 109 17.03 -10.02 2.88
CA LEU A 109 16.22 -8.81 2.86
C LEU A 109 15.98 -8.28 4.28
N LEU A 110 15.66 -9.17 5.23
CA LEU A 110 15.43 -8.76 6.61
C LEU A 110 16.70 -8.16 7.24
N LYS A 111 17.85 -8.81 7.06
CA LYS A 111 19.15 -8.29 7.52
C LYS A 111 19.46 -6.93 6.90
N PHE A 112 19.22 -6.79 5.60
CA PHE A 112 19.41 -5.53 4.89
C PHE A 112 18.54 -4.41 5.47
N ILE A 113 17.25 -4.67 5.70
CA ILE A 113 16.32 -3.71 6.29
C ILE A 113 16.71 -3.35 7.72
N THR A 114 17.00 -4.33 8.57
CA THR A 114 17.39 -4.05 9.96
C THR A 114 18.67 -3.24 10.05
N ASN A 115 19.59 -3.39 9.08
CA ASN A 115 20.81 -2.59 9.02
C ASN A 115 20.58 -1.15 8.52
N SER A 116 19.46 -0.88 7.82
CA SER A 116 19.12 0.46 7.36
C SER A 116 18.64 1.39 8.49
N GLY A 117 18.26 0.84 9.65
CA GLY A 117 17.65 1.59 10.74
C GLY A 117 16.18 1.98 10.50
N LEU A 118 15.60 1.66 9.34
CA LEU A 118 14.21 1.94 9.02
C LEU A 118 13.24 0.99 9.72
N THR A 119 12.03 1.47 9.97
CA THR A 119 10.88 0.64 10.31
C THR A 119 10.28 0.07 9.04
N ALA A 120 10.12 -1.26 8.97
CA ALA A 120 9.45 -1.91 7.87
C ALA A 120 8.16 -2.61 8.32
N ASP A 121 7.04 -2.23 7.71
CA ASP A 121 5.74 -2.89 7.87
C ASP A 121 5.44 -3.72 6.62
N GLN A 122 5.20 -5.02 6.77
CA GLN A 122 4.95 -5.93 5.66
C GLN A 122 3.62 -6.65 5.79
N VAL A 123 2.86 -6.74 4.69
CA VAL A 123 1.65 -7.57 4.61
C VAL A 123 1.93 -8.82 3.78
N PRO A 124 2.21 -9.97 4.41
CA PRO A 124 2.50 -11.19 3.66
C PRO A 124 1.26 -11.66 2.89
N ALA A 125 1.46 -12.08 1.63
CA ALA A 125 0.43 -12.59 0.72
C ALA A 125 -0.15 -13.95 1.16
N PHE A 126 0.63 -14.75 1.89
CA PHE A 126 0.23 -16.06 2.39
C PHE A 126 0.92 -16.37 3.73
N ALA A 127 0.48 -17.42 4.43
CA ALA A 127 1.14 -17.91 5.65
C ALA A 127 2.19 -19.02 5.37
N LEU A 128 2.34 -19.46 4.12
CA LEU A 128 3.08 -20.63 3.62
C LEU A 128 3.44 -20.34 2.15
N PRO A 129 4.70 -20.08 1.79
CA PRO A 129 5.90 -20.85 2.13
C PRO A 129 6.77 -20.19 3.22
N GLN A 130 7.96 -20.74 3.48
CA GLN A 130 8.92 -20.28 4.50
C GLN A 130 9.22 -18.77 4.44
N HIS A 131 9.05 -18.13 3.27
CA HIS A 131 9.17 -16.69 3.09
C HIS A 131 7.99 -16.16 2.25
N PRO A 132 6.92 -15.63 2.85
CA PRO A 132 5.83 -15.05 2.09
C PRO A 132 6.26 -13.75 1.40
N SER A 133 5.91 -13.62 0.12
CA SER A 133 6.03 -12.34 -0.59
C SER A 133 4.83 -11.44 -0.28
N GLY A 134 4.95 -10.14 -0.46
CA GLY A 134 3.86 -9.21 -0.22
C GLY A 134 4.25 -7.77 -0.51
N VAL A 135 3.44 -6.85 -0.03
CA VAL A 135 3.81 -5.44 0.02
C VAL A 135 4.57 -5.14 1.32
N MET A 136 5.56 -4.27 1.23
CA MET A 136 6.35 -3.79 2.37
C MET A 136 6.54 -2.28 2.25
N THR A 137 6.29 -1.55 3.33
CA THR A 137 6.57 -0.11 3.40
C THR A 137 7.68 0.10 4.41
N LEU A 138 8.78 0.71 3.97
CA LEU A 138 9.90 1.13 4.80
C LEU A 138 9.79 2.63 5.04
N ALA A 139 9.96 3.05 6.28
CA ALA A 139 9.87 4.43 6.71
C ALA A 139 10.88 4.73 7.82
N SER A 140 11.32 5.98 7.90
CA SER A 140 12.14 6.52 9.00
C SER A 140 11.40 6.55 10.34
N SER A 141 10.07 6.63 10.33
CA SER A 141 9.23 6.65 11.52
C SER A 141 8.16 5.55 11.51
N SER A 142 7.66 5.21 12.71
CA SER A 142 6.54 4.26 12.83
C SER A 142 5.21 4.95 12.49
N PRO A 143 4.32 4.31 11.72
CA PRO A 143 3.03 4.90 11.40
C PRO A 143 2.09 4.89 12.62
N VAL A 144 1.26 5.95 12.73
CA VAL A 144 0.19 6.09 13.74
C VAL A 144 -1.06 5.27 13.40
N TYR A 145 -1.16 4.79 12.17
CA TYR A 145 -2.21 3.90 11.69
C TYR A 145 -1.59 2.84 10.78
N CYS A 146 -1.93 1.58 10.99
CA CYS A 146 -1.50 0.48 10.12
C CYS A 146 -2.70 -0.42 9.83
N CYS A 147 -3.07 -0.54 8.56
CA CYS A 147 -4.16 -1.40 8.12
C CYS A 147 -3.70 -2.32 6.98
N PRO A 148 -3.40 -3.59 7.31
CA PRO A 148 -3.10 -4.61 6.33
C PRO A 148 -4.38 -5.11 5.64
N LEU A 149 -4.37 -5.13 4.30
CA LEU A 149 -5.45 -5.63 3.47
C LEU A 149 -4.97 -6.79 2.60
N ARG A 150 -5.85 -7.76 2.39
CA ARG A 150 -5.61 -8.94 1.54
C ARG A 150 -6.83 -9.23 0.68
N GLU A 151 -6.58 -9.51 -0.59
CA GLU A 151 -7.59 -9.97 -1.55
C GLU A 151 -7.09 -11.26 -2.20
N LYS A 152 -7.92 -12.31 -2.22
CA LYS A 152 -7.55 -13.60 -2.80
C LYS A 152 -7.77 -13.59 -4.31
N GLU A 153 -6.78 -14.00 -5.08
CA GLU A 153 -6.96 -14.24 -6.51
C GLU A 153 -7.81 -15.51 -6.74
N PRO A 154 -8.88 -15.46 -7.54
CA PRO A 154 -9.76 -16.62 -7.75
C PRO A 154 -9.08 -17.82 -8.42
N ILE A 155 -8.15 -17.54 -9.34
CA ILE A 155 -7.56 -18.54 -10.24
C ILE A 155 -6.34 -19.19 -9.59
N LEU A 156 -5.33 -18.39 -9.22
CA LEU A 156 -4.07 -18.90 -8.66
C LEU A 156 -4.07 -19.03 -7.13
N ARG A 157 -5.12 -18.54 -6.45
CA ARG A 157 -5.24 -18.51 -4.97
C ARG A 157 -4.08 -17.83 -4.23
N LEU A 158 -3.21 -17.13 -4.95
CA LEU A 158 -2.22 -16.23 -4.38
C LEU A 158 -2.98 -14.99 -3.88
N SER A 159 -2.82 -14.62 -2.60
CA SER A 159 -3.45 -13.38 -2.14
C SER A 159 -2.57 -12.22 -2.57
N LYS A 160 -3.14 -11.20 -3.19
CA LYS A 160 -2.44 -9.92 -3.30
C LYS A 160 -2.73 -9.09 -2.06
N SER A 161 -1.77 -8.27 -1.67
CA SER A 161 -1.85 -7.47 -0.46
C SER A 161 -1.76 -5.98 -0.75
N SER A 162 -2.30 -5.21 0.18
CA SER A 162 -2.14 -3.77 0.21
C SER A 162 -1.92 -3.35 1.66
N LEU A 163 -1.15 -2.30 1.86
CA LEU A 163 -0.82 -1.78 3.17
C LEU A 163 -1.16 -0.30 3.20
N ILE A 164 -2.06 0.08 4.10
CA ILE A 164 -2.38 1.47 4.40
C ILE A 164 -1.64 1.83 5.67
N THR A 165 -0.76 2.82 5.59
CA THR A 165 -0.09 3.44 6.73
C THR A 165 -0.40 4.93 6.78
N ILE A 166 -0.44 5.51 7.99
CA ILE A 166 -0.58 6.96 8.17
C ILE A 166 0.58 7.45 9.02
N TYR A 167 1.20 8.53 8.57
CA TYR A 167 2.33 9.17 9.24
C TYR A 167 1.99 10.62 9.57
N SER A 168 2.57 11.12 10.65
CA SER A 168 2.47 12.55 10.98
C SER A 168 3.41 13.35 10.08
N LEU A 169 2.94 14.50 9.61
CA LEU A 169 3.73 15.47 8.86
C LEU A 169 4.21 16.59 9.79
N PRO A 170 5.29 17.32 9.43
CA PRO A 170 5.77 18.47 10.21
C PRO A 170 4.76 19.60 10.39
N ASP A 171 3.81 19.75 9.47
CA ASP A 171 2.76 20.78 9.47
C ASP A 171 1.46 20.33 10.16
N GLU A 172 1.58 19.35 11.07
CA GLU A 172 0.49 18.71 11.83
C GLU A 172 -0.54 17.92 11.01
N ARG A 173 -0.45 17.93 9.68
CA ARG A 173 -1.30 17.07 8.85
C ARG A 173 -0.87 15.60 8.97
N GLN A 174 -1.72 14.71 8.48
CA GLN A 174 -1.45 13.28 8.43
C GLN A 174 -1.39 12.81 6.99
N LEU A 175 -0.29 12.16 6.60
CA LEU A 175 -0.10 11.58 5.27
C LEU A 175 -0.54 10.12 5.28
N MET A 176 -1.57 9.80 4.50
CA MET A 176 -1.94 8.42 4.22
C MET A 176 -1.11 7.90 3.04
N VAL A 177 -0.38 6.81 3.27
CA VAL A 177 0.41 6.12 2.26
C VAL A 177 -0.21 4.74 2.06
N ILE A 178 -0.55 4.43 0.81
CA ILE A 178 -1.11 3.13 0.45
C ILE A 178 -0.17 2.47 -0.55
N ASN A 179 0.44 1.36 -0.13
CA ASN A 179 1.22 0.47 -0.97
C ASN A 179 0.32 -0.64 -1.51
N VAL A 180 0.13 -0.72 -2.82
CA VAL A 180 -0.70 -1.73 -3.47
C VAL A 180 0.13 -2.67 -4.32
N HIS A 181 -0.15 -3.95 -4.18
CA HIS A 181 0.02 -4.91 -5.24
C HIS A 181 -1.39 -5.41 -5.59
N ALA A 182 -1.90 -5.06 -6.77
CA ALA A 182 -3.26 -5.39 -7.13
C ALA A 182 -3.36 -6.82 -7.68
N VAL A 183 -4.54 -7.43 -7.57
CA VAL A 183 -4.84 -8.73 -8.22
C VAL A 183 -4.43 -8.67 -9.68
N ASN A 184 -3.75 -9.69 -10.18
CA ASN A 184 -3.34 -9.86 -11.55
C ASN A 184 -4.34 -10.78 -12.29
N PHE A 185 -4.62 -11.96 -11.72
CA PHE A 185 -5.45 -12.98 -12.38
C PHE A 185 -6.87 -13.07 -11.78
N SER A 186 -7.85 -12.58 -12.54
CA SER A 186 -9.28 -12.72 -12.23
C SER A 186 -10.11 -12.85 -13.52
N LEU A 187 -11.22 -13.58 -13.47
CA LEU A 187 -12.25 -13.47 -14.51
C LEU A 187 -12.91 -12.09 -14.41
N GLY A 188 -12.77 -11.28 -15.46
CA GLY A 188 -13.23 -9.88 -15.46
C GLY A 188 -12.51 -8.99 -14.43
N VAL A 189 -13.18 -7.91 -14.01
CA VAL A 189 -12.60 -6.86 -13.15
C VAL A 189 -13.26 -6.74 -11.78
N ASP A 190 -14.14 -7.66 -11.39
CA ASP A 190 -14.92 -7.53 -10.14
C ASP A 190 -14.04 -7.61 -8.89
N VAL A 191 -13.10 -8.56 -8.87
CA VAL A 191 -12.14 -8.70 -7.76
C VAL A 191 -11.22 -7.49 -7.68
N TYR A 192 -10.77 -7.00 -8.83
CA TYR A 192 -9.95 -5.80 -8.94
C TYR A 192 -10.69 -4.56 -8.41
N SER A 193 -11.93 -4.36 -8.87
CA SER A 193 -12.79 -3.25 -8.44
C SER A 193 -13.05 -3.29 -6.94
N ARG A 194 -13.37 -4.48 -6.39
CA ARG A 194 -13.60 -4.65 -4.96
C ARG A 194 -12.35 -4.39 -4.12
N GLN A 195 -11.16 -4.79 -4.59
CA GLN A 195 -9.90 -4.48 -3.91
C GLN A 195 -9.72 -2.97 -3.80
N LEU A 196 -9.88 -2.25 -4.91
CA LEU A 196 -9.79 -0.79 -4.95
C LEU A 196 -10.86 -0.15 -4.06
N ASP A 197 -12.13 -0.56 -4.17
CA ASP A 197 -13.21 0.01 -3.37
C ASP A 197 -13.01 -0.20 -1.86
N ASN A 198 -12.45 -1.34 -1.44
CA ASN A 198 -12.08 -1.58 -0.04
C ASN A 198 -11.06 -0.54 0.45
N ILE A 199 -10.01 -0.27 -0.34
CA ILE A 199 -9.03 0.79 -0.05
C ILE A 199 -9.71 2.16 -0.01
N GLY A 200 -10.60 2.43 -0.97
CA GLY A 200 -11.36 3.67 -1.05
C GLY A 200 -12.20 3.96 0.20
N THR A 201 -12.61 2.93 0.97
CA THR A 201 -13.29 3.16 2.26
C THR A 201 -12.43 3.88 3.28
N HIS A 202 -11.11 3.69 3.25
CA HIS A 202 -10.17 4.40 4.13
C HIS A 202 -9.84 5.78 3.58
N ILE A 203 -9.60 5.88 2.27
CA ILE A 203 -9.28 7.16 1.61
C ILE A 203 -10.42 8.18 1.80
N ARG A 204 -11.68 7.75 1.82
CA ARG A 204 -12.83 8.65 2.08
C ARG A 204 -12.94 9.14 3.51
N LEU A 205 -12.33 8.45 4.46
CA LEU A 205 -12.35 8.80 5.89
C LEU A 205 -11.10 9.60 6.31
N HIS A 206 -10.23 9.93 5.36
CA HIS A 206 -8.96 10.60 5.61
C HIS A 206 -8.94 11.96 4.92
N ASP A 207 -8.87 13.02 5.72
CA ASP A 207 -8.94 14.40 5.24
C ASP A 207 -7.57 14.95 4.82
N GLY A 208 -6.48 14.32 5.25
CA GLY A 208 -5.13 14.76 4.94
C GLY A 208 -4.62 14.35 3.54
N PRO A 209 -3.35 14.65 3.25
CA PRO A 209 -2.67 14.17 2.05
C PRO A 209 -2.73 12.66 1.88
N VAL A 210 -2.77 12.22 0.61
CA VAL A 210 -2.79 10.80 0.25
C VAL A 210 -1.75 10.54 -0.83
N ILE A 211 -1.01 9.45 -0.67
CA ILE A 211 -0.22 8.80 -1.72
C ILE A 211 -0.76 7.39 -1.90
N PHE A 212 -1.19 7.07 -3.12
CA PHE A 212 -1.70 5.77 -3.51
C PHE A 212 -0.84 5.21 -4.64
N ALA A 213 0.01 4.23 -4.33
CA ALA A 213 1.04 3.80 -5.26
C ALA A 213 1.38 2.31 -5.18
N GLY A 214 2.00 1.80 -6.24
CA GLY A 214 2.48 0.43 -6.34
C GLY A 214 2.18 -0.19 -7.70
N ASP A 215 2.18 -1.52 -7.72
CA ASP A 215 1.87 -2.33 -8.90
C ASP A 215 0.35 -2.55 -8.98
N PHE A 216 -0.28 -1.86 -9.93
CA PHE A 216 -1.72 -1.92 -10.15
C PHE A 216 -2.14 -3.03 -11.09
N ASN A 217 -1.22 -3.79 -11.68
CA ASN A 217 -1.52 -4.80 -12.69
C ASN A 217 -2.54 -4.29 -13.74
N ALA A 218 -2.43 -3.03 -14.17
CA ALA A 218 -3.44 -2.36 -15.01
C ALA A 218 -3.26 -2.64 -16.52
N TRP A 219 -2.77 -3.83 -16.86
CA TRP A 219 -2.36 -4.24 -18.22
C TRP A 219 -3.50 -4.35 -19.25
N SER A 220 -4.76 -4.20 -18.85
CA SER A 220 -5.91 -4.25 -19.76
C SER A 220 -6.69 -2.93 -19.78
N ARG A 221 -7.32 -2.62 -20.93
CA ARG A 221 -8.20 -1.44 -21.06
C ARG A 221 -9.31 -1.42 -20.01
N GLN A 222 -9.87 -2.57 -19.65
CA GLN A 222 -10.93 -2.65 -18.64
C GLN A 222 -10.40 -2.31 -17.24
N ARG A 223 -9.23 -2.86 -16.87
CA ARG A 223 -8.59 -2.59 -15.57
C ARG A 223 -8.19 -1.13 -15.45
N LEU A 224 -7.58 -0.58 -16.50
CA LEU A 224 -7.22 0.83 -16.53
C LEU A 224 -8.45 1.73 -16.34
N LYS A 225 -9.56 1.46 -17.03
CA LYS A 225 -10.82 2.21 -16.83
C LYS A 225 -11.37 2.11 -15.40
N VAL A 226 -11.24 0.95 -14.75
CA VAL A 226 -11.64 0.80 -13.34
C VAL A 226 -10.75 1.66 -12.44
N LEU A 227 -9.44 1.63 -12.67
CA LEU A 227 -8.45 2.43 -11.94
C LEU A 227 -8.70 3.94 -12.12
N GLU A 228 -8.84 4.41 -13.37
CA GLU A 228 -9.13 5.82 -13.69
C GLU A 228 -10.42 6.30 -12.99
N ARG A 229 -11.49 5.50 -13.03
CA ARG A 229 -12.74 5.82 -12.31
C ARG A 229 -12.54 5.86 -10.81
N PHE A 230 -11.74 4.97 -10.24
CA PHE A 230 -11.45 4.95 -8.81
C PHE A 230 -10.68 6.21 -8.39
N VAL A 231 -9.60 6.53 -9.11
CA VAL A 231 -8.75 7.71 -8.91
C VAL A 231 -9.59 8.99 -8.97
N TYR A 232 -10.45 9.11 -9.99
CA TYR A 232 -11.39 10.23 -10.11
C TYR A 232 -12.34 10.33 -8.91
N ARG A 233 -13.00 9.22 -8.52
CA ARG A 233 -13.91 9.20 -7.36
C ARG A 233 -13.21 9.59 -6.04
N MET A 234 -11.93 9.24 -5.90
CA MET A 234 -11.13 9.54 -4.72
C MET A 234 -10.43 10.91 -4.79
N GLN A 235 -10.66 11.70 -5.85
CA GLN A 235 -10.03 13.01 -6.06
C GLN A 235 -8.49 12.95 -6.05
N LEU A 236 -7.94 11.86 -6.57
CA LEU A 236 -6.51 11.67 -6.72
C LEU A 236 -6.06 12.13 -8.11
N LYS A 237 -4.82 12.61 -8.21
CA LYS A 237 -4.12 12.97 -9.45
C LYS A 237 -3.04 11.94 -9.75
N GLU A 238 -2.83 11.60 -11.02
CA GLU A 238 -1.69 10.76 -11.43
C GLU A 238 -0.39 11.58 -11.43
N VAL A 239 0.71 10.97 -11.01
CA VAL A 239 2.06 11.51 -11.24
C VAL A 239 2.47 11.21 -12.68
N HIS A 240 2.86 12.25 -13.41
CA HIS A 240 3.40 12.11 -14.76
C HIS A 240 4.93 12.09 -14.74
N PHE A 241 5.52 11.29 -15.62
CA PHE A 241 6.97 11.16 -15.79
C PHE A 241 7.35 11.73 -17.16
N ASN A 242 8.36 12.59 -17.21
CA ASN A 242 8.84 13.16 -18.48
C ASN A 242 9.50 12.08 -19.34
N ASP A 243 10.44 11.33 -18.74
CA ASP A 243 11.06 10.16 -19.33
C ASP A 243 10.42 8.90 -18.74
N ASP A 244 9.30 8.49 -19.34
CA ASP A 244 8.48 7.39 -18.82
C ASP A 244 9.04 6.02 -19.25
N TYR A 245 9.96 5.51 -18.45
CA TYR A 245 10.51 4.16 -18.59
C TYR A 245 9.78 3.13 -17.72
N ARG A 246 8.50 3.36 -17.37
CA ARG A 246 7.72 2.36 -16.61
C ARG A 246 7.68 1.04 -17.36
N THR A 247 7.64 -0.06 -16.61
CA THR A 247 7.44 -1.38 -17.23
C THR A 247 6.06 -1.44 -17.88
N ILE A 248 6.03 -1.78 -19.16
CA ILE A 248 4.83 -1.86 -19.99
C ILE A 248 4.48 -3.32 -20.26
N VAL A 249 3.24 -3.70 -20.00
CA VAL A 249 2.67 -4.99 -20.39
C VAL A 249 1.40 -4.77 -21.20
N PHE A 250 1.31 -5.41 -22.36
CA PHE A 250 0.22 -5.22 -23.34
C PHE A 250 -0.03 -3.73 -23.69
N GLY A 251 1.04 -2.94 -23.77
CA GLY A 251 0.98 -1.51 -24.12
C GLY A 251 0.49 -0.59 -23.00
N LYS A 252 0.40 -1.07 -21.75
CA LYS A 252 0.01 -0.26 -20.57
C LYS A 252 1.03 -0.37 -19.44
N PRO A 253 1.31 0.71 -18.69
CA PRO A 253 2.14 0.65 -17.50
C PRO A 253 1.45 -0.17 -16.39
N LEU A 254 2.25 -0.83 -15.56
CA LEU A 254 1.77 -1.58 -14.40
C LEU A 254 1.80 -0.76 -13.12
N ASP A 255 2.86 0.03 -12.94
CA ASP A 255 3.12 0.81 -11.75
C ASP A 255 2.62 2.24 -11.88
N PHE A 256 1.98 2.74 -10.83
CA PHE A 256 1.45 4.11 -10.78
C PHE A 256 1.70 4.74 -9.43
N VAL A 257 1.73 6.07 -9.43
CA VAL A 257 1.68 6.90 -8.23
C VAL A 257 0.53 7.87 -8.41
N PHE A 258 -0.42 7.85 -7.49
CA PHE A 258 -1.50 8.83 -7.41
C PHE A 258 -1.40 9.60 -6.10
N TYR A 259 -1.78 10.87 -6.12
CA TYR A 259 -1.65 11.74 -4.96
C TYR A 259 -2.79 12.75 -4.83
N ARG A 260 -3.00 13.30 -3.63
CA ARG A 260 -3.77 14.53 -3.40
C ARG A 260 -3.28 15.27 -2.16
N GLY A 261 -3.56 16.56 -2.07
CA GLY A 261 -3.25 17.40 -0.90
C GLY A 261 -1.77 17.75 -0.73
N ILE A 262 -0.93 17.42 -1.72
CA ILE A 262 0.51 17.71 -1.82
C ILE A 262 0.85 17.96 -3.29
N THR A 263 2.03 18.52 -3.57
CA THR A 263 2.47 18.84 -4.94
C THR A 263 3.65 17.96 -5.34
N VAL A 264 3.70 17.54 -6.60
CA VAL A 264 4.87 16.82 -7.15
C VAL A 264 5.91 17.87 -7.58
N SER A 265 7.10 17.84 -7.00
CA SER A 265 8.20 18.71 -7.43
C SER A 265 9.12 18.01 -8.44
N HIS A 266 9.25 16.68 -8.36
CA HIS A 266 10.02 15.89 -9.33
C HIS A 266 9.51 14.46 -9.42
N ALA A 267 9.59 13.84 -10.60
CA ALA A 267 9.23 12.44 -10.81
C ALA A 267 10.14 11.82 -11.88
N THR A 268 10.71 10.65 -11.57
CA THR A 268 11.61 9.93 -12.47
C THR A 268 11.41 8.43 -12.38
N VAL A 269 11.78 7.72 -13.44
CA VAL A 269 11.78 6.26 -13.50
C VAL A 269 13.22 5.78 -13.63
N LEU A 270 13.68 4.99 -12.66
CA LEU A 270 15.05 4.46 -12.66
C LEU A 270 15.11 3.21 -13.54
N MET A 271 15.73 3.29 -14.71
CA MET A 271 15.99 2.11 -15.53
C MET A 271 16.98 1.17 -14.85
N THR A 272 16.63 -0.10 -14.72
CA THR A 272 17.51 -1.10 -14.11
C THR A 272 17.20 -2.52 -14.56
N GLY A 273 18.21 -3.40 -14.53
CA GLY A 273 18.05 -4.84 -14.69
C GLY A 273 17.84 -5.59 -13.37
N ALA A 274 17.70 -4.90 -12.23
CA ALA A 274 17.61 -5.47 -10.89
C ALA A 274 16.22 -6.02 -10.51
N SER A 275 15.22 -5.82 -11.37
CA SER A 275 13.88 -6.40 -11.31
C SER A 275 13.33 -6.48 -12.74
N ASP A 276 12.18 -7.11 -12.95
CA ASP A 276 11.37 -6.94 -14.16
C ASP A 276 10.55 -5.63 -14.16
N HIS A 277 10.55 -4.90 -13.03
CA HIS A 277 10.01 -3.55 -12.90
C HIS A 277 11.09 -2.49 -12.66
N ASN A 278 10.93 -1.33 -13.29
CA ASN A 278 11.73 -0.15 -13.00
C ASN A 278 11.16 0.62 -11.78
N PRO A 279 11.99 0.99 -10.78
CA PRO A 279 11.54 1.82 -9.67
C PRO A 279 11.03 3.19 -10.11
N LEU A 280 9.95 3.65 -9.47
CA LEU A 280 9.48 5.04 -9.58
C LEU A 280 10.00 5.83 -8.39
N ILE A 281 10.56 7.01 -8.62
CA ILE A 281 10.99 7.93 -7.57
C ILE A 281 10.23 9.24 -7.76
N VAL A 282 9.53 9.67 -6.71
CA VAL A 282 8.74 10.90 -6.73
C VAL A 282 9.12 11.75 -5.53
N ARG A 283 9.39 13.03 -5.78
CA ARG A 283 9.55 14.04 -4.75
C ARG A 283 8.30 14.89 -4.67
N PHE A 284 7.81 15.04 -3.46
CA PHE A 284 6.65 15.87 -3.14
C PHE A 284 7.07 17.07 -2.33
N SER A 285 6.27 18.14 -2.41
CA SER A 285 6.26 19.24 -1.46
C SER A 285 4.92 19.32 -0.74
N LEU A 286 4.95 19.73 0.53
CA LEU A 286 3.79 19.91 1.39
C LEU A 286 2.88 21.05 0.95
#